data_AF-A0A3L7PK16-F1
#
_entry.id   AF-A0A3L7PK16-F1
#
_cell.length_a   1.000
_cell.length_b   1.000
_cell.length_c   1.000
_cell.angle_alpha   90.00
_cell.angle_beta   90.00
_cell.angle_gamma   90.00
#
_symmetry.space_group_name_H-M   'P 1'
#
loop_
_entity.id
_entity.type
_entity.pdbx_description
1 polymer ?
#
loop_
_entity_poly.entity_id
_entity_poly.type
_entity_poly.pdbx_seq_one_letter_code
_entity_poly.pdbx_strand_id
1 'polypeptide(L)'
;MKKIQFESSFSRTSVHRRSLLASRAGFTLIELLVVIAIIAVLVALLLPAVQQAREAARRTQCKNNLKQLGIAAHNFHDTYKHLPSSNRPPGTGTKRISGLTRLLPYIDQAPLYNKYDQTLQWSDPNATQRAVVSTRISSWICPSNPTQSVLDGDPDTATTPSGYAANMVANTDYSPNKGVNAAVQLLPTAVFPAGYLTGLYTDPTTAGTANVHEYYPGLLTQNSDPKLADCTDGLSNTVMYCESAGRPAVYRRGPKVQGSLPTARVNGGGWCRPASDILTTAQQADGAAIASSITPTTGTAAVTTITGNPVPFNATNGAQASTTYPDPTFLTHSTSQSFSFHTGGAHFLFGDGSVRFLAENVDFKTFIAGLTRGNGEIEANTLAN
;
A
#
# COMPACT_ATOMS: atom_id res chain seq x y z
N MET A 1 -43.45 -83.64 1.99
CA MET A 1 -42.48 -83.90 3.07
C MET A 1 -41.45 -84.91 2.58
N LYS A 2 -40.17 -84.66 2.87
CA LYS A 2 -39.00 -85.54 2.69
C LYS A 2 -38.43 -85.72 1.26
N LYS A 3 -37.12 -85.43 1.19
CA LYS A 3 -36.03 -85.90 0.31
C LYS A 3 -36.32 -87.22 -0.43
N ILE A 4 -35.80 -87.36 -1.65
CA ILE A 4 -34.64 -88.22 -1.98
C ILE A 4 -34.18 -87.92 -3.42
N GLN A 5 -32.87 -88.06 -3.62
CA GLN A 5 -32.04 -87.74 -4.78
C GLN A 5 -32.32 -88.62 -5.99
N PHE A 6 -32.03 -88.07 -7.19
CA PHE A 6 -31.57 -88.85 -8.33
C PHE A 6 -30.32 -88.17 -8.89
N GLU A 7 -29.18 -88.86 -8.81
CA GLU A 7 -27.98 -88.52 -9.57
C GLU A 7 -28.15 -88.99 -11.02
N SER A 8 -27.73 -88.17 -11.98
CA SER A 8 -27.05 -88.70 -13.18
C SER A 8 -26.16 -87.63 -13.82
N SER A 9 -24.86 -87.94 -13.75
CA SER A 9 -23.77 -87.62 -14.66
C SER A 9 -24.06 -86.74 -15.89
N PHE A 10 -23.40 -85.58 -15.97
CA PHE A 10 -22.99 -85.01 -17.25
C PHE A 10 -21.53 -84.54 -17.19
N SER A 11 -20.75 -85.09 -18.12
CA SER A 11 -19.30 -84.95 -18.26
C SER A 11 -18.88 -83.51 -18.56
N ARG A 12 -17.86 -83.02 -17.85
CA ARG A 12 -17.25 -81.69 -18.03
C ARG A 12 -16.24 -81.73 -19.18
N THR A 13 -16.52 -81.02 -20.27
CA THR A 13 -15.50 -80.60 -21.24
C THR A 13 -14.86 -79.28 -20.77
N SER A 14 -13.63 -79.36 -20.23
CA SER A 14 -12.89 -78.18 -19.77
C SER A 14 -12.33 -77.37 -20.95
N VAL A 15 -12.80 -76.14 -21.14
CA VAL A 15 -12.13 -75.15 -22.00
C VAL A 15 -10.97 -74.55 -21.22
N HIS A 16 -9.74 -74.92 -21.57
CA HIS A 16 -8.53 -74.31 -21.01
C HIS A 16 -8.34 -72.90 -21.59
N ARG A 17 -8.76 -71.87 -20.85
CA ARG A 17 -8.32 -70.47 -21.08
C ARG A 17 -6.84 -70.38 -20.66
N ARG A 18 -5.93 -70.28 -21.63
CA ARG A 18 -4.53 -69.89 -21.36
C ARG A 18 -4.52 -68.44 -20.88
N SER A 19 -4.46 -68.24 -19.57
CA SER A 19 -4.06 -66.97 -18.98
C SER A 19 -2.56 -66.80 -19.25
N LEU A 20 -2.20 -65.94 -20.20
CA LEU A 20 -0.82 -65.44 -20.30
C LEU A 20 -0.58 -64.60 -19.05
N LEU A 21 0.09 -65.18 -18.06
CA LEU A 21 0.62 -64.46 -16.91
C LEU A 21 1.61 -63.42 -17.44
N ALA A 22 1.14 -62.19 -17.66
CA ALA A 22 2.02 -61.06 -17.89
C ALA A 22 2.92 -60.92 -16.66
N SER A 23 4.21 -61.23 -16.81
CA SER A 23 5.19 -61.01 -15.75
C SER A 23 5.17 -59.53 -15.41
N ARG A 24 4.69 -59.19 -14.21
CA ARG A 24 4.84 -57.83 -13.69
C ARG A 24 6.33 -57.60 -13.47
N ALA A 25 6.97 -56.87 -14.38
CA ALA A 25 8.32 -56.38 -14.17
C ALA A 25 8.28 -55.47 -12.94
N GLY A 26 8.91 -55.91 -11.85
CA GLY A 26 9.08 -55.10 -10.66
C GLY A 26 10.10 -54.00 -10.93
N PHE A 27 9.82 -52.79 -10.44
CA PHE A 27 10.76 -51.67 -10.54
C PHE A 27 12.03 -52.00 -9.75
N THR A 28 13.20 -51.85 -10.36
CA THR A 28 14.47 -52.00 -9.65
C THR A 28 14.74 -50.77 -8.78
N LEU A 29 15.45 -50.97 -7.66
CA LEU A 29 15.82 -49.88 -6.77
C LEU A 29 16.61 -48.77 -7.51
N ILE A 30 17.46 -49.16 -8.47
CA ILE A 30 18.25 -48.22 -9.26
C ILE A 30 17.37 -47.37 -10.21
N GLU A 31 16.37 -47.96 -10.86
CA GLU A 31 15.43 -47.21 -11.72
C GLU A 31 14.66 -46.17 -10.89
N LEU A 32 14.24 -46.53 -9.68
CA LEU A 32 13.54 -45.60 -8.79
C LEU A 32 14.47 -44.44 -8.38
N LEU A 33 15.72 -44.74 -8.00
CA LEU A 33 16.71 -43.74 -7.62
C LEU A 33 17.02 -42.76 -8.75
N VAL A 34 17.15 -43.24 -10.00
CA VAL A 34 17.40 -42.38 -11.16
C VAL A 34 16.23 -41.45 -11.41
N VAL A 35 14.99 -41.95 -11.34
CA VAL A 35 13.79 -41.13 -11.55
C VAL A 35 13.67 -40.03 -10.50
N ILE A 36 13.86 -40.35 -9.22
CA ILE A 36 13.82 -39.31 -8.17
C ILE A 36 14.97 -38.31 -8.32
N ALA A 37 16.16 -38.74 -8.77
CA ALA A 37 17.28 -37.84 -9.00
C ALA A 37 16.99 -36.85 -10.13
N ILE A 38 16.41 -37.32 -11.24
CA ILE A 38 15.99 -36.46 -12.35
C ILE A 38 14.91 -35.47 -11.90
N ILE A 39 13.88 -35.94 -11.18
CA ILE A 39 12.82 -35.07 -10.66
C ILE A 39 13.39 -34.02 -9.70
N ALA A 40 14.30 -34.40 -8.80
CA ALA A 40 14.94 -33.49 -7.86
C ALA A 40 15.72 -32.39 -8.60
N VAL A 41 16.50 -32.75 -9.63
CA VAL A 41 17.23 -31.78 -10.46
C VAL A 41 16.26 -30.87 -11.22
N LEU A 42 15.21 -31.41 -11.83
CA LEU A 42 14.21 -30.60 -12.55
C LEU A 42 13.50 -29.62 -11.61
N VAL A 43 13.06 -30.07 -10.43
CA VAL A 43 12.41 -29.21 -9.45
C VAL A 43 13.37 -28.14 -8.92
N ALA A 44 14.64 -28.50 -8.66
CA ALA A 44 15.65 -27.55 -8.20
C ALA A 44 15.90 -26.44 -9.23
N LEU A 45 15.87 -26.75 -10.53
CA LEU A 45 16.03 -25.78 -11.61
C LEU A 45 14.76 -24.96 -11.88
N LEU A 46 13.58 -25.57 -11.74
CA LEU A 46 12.29 -24.92 -12.03
C LEU A 46 11.79 -24.04 -10.88
N LEU A 47 12.06 -24.39 -9.62
CA LEU A 47 11.52 -23.67 -8.46
C LEU A 47 11.95 -22.20 -8.43
N PRO A 48 13.23 -21.82 -8.61
CA PRO A 48 13.64 -20.42 -8.65
C PRO A 48 12.97 -19.65 -9.79
N ALA A 49 12.89 -20.28 -10.98
CA ALA A 49 12.29 -19.68 -12.16
C ALA A 49 10.78 -19.40 -11.97
N VAL A 50 10.04 -20.36 -11.40
CA VAL A 50 8.60 -20.19 -11.11
C VAL A 50 8.37 -19.06 -10.10
N GLN A 51 9.23 -18.91 -9.09
CA GLN A 51 9.08 -17.82 -8.12
C GLN A 51 9.37 -16.45 -8.74
N GLN A 52 10.41 -16.35 -9.56
CA GLN A 52 10.73 -15.11 -10.30
C GLN A 52 9.59 -14.72 -11.25
N ALA A 53 9.05 -15.69 -12.00
CA ALA A 53 7.91 -15.46 -12.89
C ALA A 53 6.65 -14.99 -12.13
N ARG A 54 6.36 -15.60 -10.97
CA ARG A 54 5.24 -15.18 -10.11
C ARG A 54 5.43 -13.75 -9.60
N GLU A 55 6.63 -13.39 -9.18
CA GLU A 55 6.92 -12.04 -8.71
C GLU A 55 6.84 -11.00 -9.83
N ALA A 56 7.33 -11.31 -11.03
CA ALA A 56 7.18 -10.45 -12.19
C ALA A 56 5.70 -10.22 -12.56
N ALA A 57 4.86 -11.26 -12.45
CA ALA A 57 3.41 -11.14 -12.65
C ALA A 57 2.76 -10.24 -11.59
N ARG A 58 3.13 -10.39 -10.30
CA ARG A 58 2.64 -9.52 -9.22
C ARG A 58 3.02 -8.07 -9.42
N ARG A 59 4.27 -7.79 -9.83
CA ARG A 59 4.73 -6.42 -10.18
C ARG A 59 3.92 -5.83 -11.32
N THR A 60 3.70 -6.61 -12.38
CA THR A 60 2.90 -6.18 -13.53
C THR A 60 1.46 -5.85 -13.11
N GLN A 61 0.88 -6.63 -12.20
CA GLN A 61 -0.44 -6.35 -11.65
C GLN A 61 -0.47 -5.06 -10.82
N CYS A 62 0.53 -4.80 -9.95
CA CYS A 62 0.65 -3.52 -9.25
C CYS A 62 0.74 -2.32 -10.20
N LYS A 63 1.55 -2.45 -11.25
CA LYS A 63 1.66 -1.43 -12.29
C LYS A 63 0.31 -1.16 -12.95
N ASN A 64 -0.46 -2.21 -13.26
CA ASN A 64 -1.79 -2.09 -13.86
C ASN A 64 -2.82 -1.47 -12.90
N ASN A 65 -2.78 -1.83 -11.62
CA ASN A 65 -3.63 -1.23 -10.58
C ASN A 65 -3.40 0.29 -10.48
N LEU A 66 -2.14 0.73 -10.44
CA LEU A 66 -1.79 2.15 -10.48
C LEU A 66 -2.21 2.81 -11.80
N LYS A 67 -2.08 2.12 -12.94
CA LYS A 67 -2.57 2.64 -14.23
C LYS A 67 -4.08 2.88 -14.22
N GLN A 68 -4.87 1.98 -13.62
CA GLN A 68 -6.32 2.17 -13.47
C GLN A 68 -6.63 3.39 -12.60
N LEU A 69 -5.90 3.60 -11.49
CA LEU A 69 -6.02 4.81 -10.67
C LEU A 69 -5.69 6.09 -11.45
N GLY A 70 -4.65 6.07 -12.27
CA GLY A 70 -4.28 7.21 -13.11
C GLY A 70 -5.37 7.57 -14.12
N ILE A 71 -5.88 6.59 -14.86
CA ILE A 71 -6.99 6.79 -15.80
C ILE A 71 -8.22 7.33 -15.08
N ALA A 72 -8.57 6.76 -13.91
CA ALA A 72 -9.68 7.22 -13.11
C ALA A 72 -9.50 8.68 -12.64
N ALA A 73 -8.29 9.06 -12.21
CA ALA A 73 -7.98 10.42 -11.80
C ALA A 73 -8.07 11.43 -12.95
N HIS A 74 -7.62 11.07 -14.16
CA HIS A 74 -7.79 11.92 -15.35
C HIS A 74 -9.26 12.06 -15.77
N ASN A 75 -10.04 10.97 -15.76
CA ASN A 75 -11.48 11.03 -16.04
C ASN A 75 -12.24 11.89 -15.02
N PHE A 76 -11.87 11.79 -13.73
CA PHE A 76 -12.38 12.66 -12.69
C PHE A 76 -12.02 14.13 -13.00
N HIS A 77 -10.77 14.41 -13.31
CA HIS A 77 -10.30 15.76 -13.64
C HIS A 77 -11.03 16.34 -14.87
N ASP A 78 -11.28 15.54 -15.90
CA ASP A 78 -11.99 16.02 -17.10
C ASP A 78 -13.42 16.47 -16.79
N THR A 79 -14.06 15.84 -15.80
CA THR A 79 -15.41 16.18 -15.35
C THR A 79 -15.42 17.36 -14.37
N TYR A 80 -14.56 17.33 -13.35
CA TYR A 80 -14.61 18.27 -12.22
C TYR A 80 -13.61 19.42 -12.30
N LYS A 81 -12.68 19.40 -13.27
CA LYS A 81 -11.63 20.42 -13.51
C LYS A 81 -10.62 20.61 -12.36
N HIS A 82 -10.51 19.59 -11.51
CA HIS A 82 -9.48 19.44 -10.48
C HIS A 82 -9.23 17.95 -10.22
N LEU A 83 -8.12 17.62 -9.59
CA LEU A 83 -7.72 16.26 -9.24
C LEU A 83 -8.48 15.75 -8.00
N PRO A 84 -8.59 14.42 -7.82
CA PRO A 84 -9.31 13.78 -6.73
C PRO A 84 -8.52 13.83 -5.40
N SER A 85 -8.29 15.02 -4.87
CA SER A 85 -7.70 15.20 -3.54
C SER A 85 -8.67 14.77 -2.43
N SER A 86 -8.11 14.41 -1.26
CA SER A 86 -8.91 14.10 -0.08
C SER A 86 -9.37 15.37 0.65
N ASN A 87 -10.62 15.35 1.10
CA ASN A 87 -11.17 16.36 1.99
C ASN A 87 -11.08 15.88 3.44
N ARG A 88 -10.36 16.61 4.27
CA ARG A 88 -10.21 16.41 5.70
C ARG A 88 -10.18 17.75 6.43
N PRO A 89 -11.28 18.49 6.57
CA PRO A 89 -11.27 19.76 7.30
C PRO A 89 -10.96 19.58 8.82
N PRO A 90 -10.52 20.66 9.51
CA PRO A 90 -10.27 20.64 10.96
C PRO A 90 -11.56 20.43 11.77
N GLY A 91 -11.44 19.91 12.98
CA GLY A 91 -12.54 19.81 13.95
C GLY A 91 -13.21 18.43 14.03
N THR A 92 -13.84 18.17 15.18
CA THR A 92 -14.62 16.95 15.47
C THR A 92 -15.94 16.97 14.71
N GLY A 93 -16.38 15.81 14.21
CA GLY A 93 -17.64 15.70 13.45
C GLY A 93 -17.62 16.28 12.03
N THR A 94 -16.46 16.74 11.55
CA THR A 94 -16.34 17.17 10.17
C THR A 94 -16.33 16.00 9.19
N LYS A 95 -16.95 16.21 8.03
CA LYS A 95 -17.11 15.21 6.98
C LYS A 95 -15.79 15.06 6.23
N ARG A 96 -15.23 13.86 6.30
CA ARG A 96 -13.94 13.50 5.71
C ARG A 96 -14.18 12.49 4.60
N ILE A 97 -13.72 12.81 3.39
CA ILE A 97 -13.91 11.99 2.20
C ILE A 97 -12.56 11.83 1.50
N SER A 98 -12.12 10.58 1.34
CA SER A 98 -10.88 10.26 0.62
C SER A 98 -11.01 10.56 -0.86
N GLY A 99 -9.91 11.01 -1.47
CA GLY A 99 -9.78 11.15 -2.91
C GLY A 99 -10.08 9.83 -3.65
N LEU A 100 -9.68 8.69 -3.08
CA LEU A 100 -9.97 7.37 -3.64
C LEU A 100 -11.48 7.06 -3.68
N THR A 101 -12.25 7.49 -2.67
CA THR A 101 -13.72 7.32 -2.69
C THR A 101 -14.34 8.01 -3.91
N ARG A 102 -13.81 9.16 -4.32
CA ARG A 102 -14.28 9.92 -5.50
C ARG A 102 -13.98 9.21 -6.82
N LEU A 103 -13.05 8.26 -6.82
CA LEU A 103 -12.65 7.50 -8.00
C LEU A 103 -13.51 6.26 -8.26
N LEU A 104 -14.34 5.83 -7.30
CA LEU A 104 -15.17 4.62 -7.44
C LEU A 104 -15.98 4.56 -8.75
N PRO A 105 -16.66 5.64 -9.21
CA PRO A 105 -17.39 5.60 -10.48
C PRO A 105 -16.51 5.36 -11.71
N TYR A 106 -15.23 5.67 -11.63
CA TYR A 106 -14.26 5.62 -12.73
C TYR A 106 -13.41 4.34 -12.73
N ILE A 107 -13.69 3.40 -11.83
CA ILE A 107 -13.02 2.09 -11.72
C ILE A 107 -14.04 0.93 -11.65
N ASP A 108 -15.18 1.07 -12.32
CA ASP A 108 -16.28 0.09 -12.33
C ASP A 108 -16.87 -0.21 -10.93
N GLN A 109 -16.76 0.74 -9.99
CA GLN A 109 -17.34 0.66 -8.65
C GLN A 109 -18.50 1.67 -8.45
N ALA A 110 -19.19 2.07 -9.52
CA ALA A 110 -20.36 2.95 -9.42
C ALA A 110 -21.47 2.43 -8.48
N PRO A 111 -21.81 1.12 -8.44
CA PRO A 111 -22.79 0.60 -7.48
C PRO A 111 -22.38 0.79 -6.02
N LEU A 112 -21.07 0.75 -5.74
CA LEU A 112 -20.52 0.99 -4.40
C LEU A 112 -20.60 2.48 -4.05
N TYR A 113 -20.24 3.35 -5.01
CA TYR A 113 -20.33 4.80 -4.85
C TYR A 113 -21.75 5.29 -4.57
N ASN A 114 -22.75 4.77 -5.29
CA ASN A 114 -24.15 5.15 -5.11
C ASN A 114 -24.72 4.79 -3.73
N LYS A 115 -24.10 3.84 -3.02
CA LYS A 115 -24.44 3.48 -1.65
C LYS A 115 -23.65 4.26 -0.60
N TYR A 116 -22.56 4.92 -0.99
CA TYR A 116 -21.75 5.73 -0.10
C TYR A 116 -22.45 7.06 0.17
N ASP A 117 -22.88 7.29 1.40
CA ASP A 117 -23.54 8.54 1.78
C ASP A 117 -22.49 9.61 2.10
N GLN A 118 -22.28 10.54 1.17
CA GLN A 118 -21.33 11.64 1.32
C GLN A 118 -21.76 12.68 2.36
N THR A 119 -23.00 12.60 2.86
CA THR A 119 -23.48 13.45 3.94
C THR A 119 -23.05 12.96 5.32
N LEU A 120 -22.61 11.70 5.43
CA LEU A 120 -22.14 11.07 6.66
C LEU A 120 -20.61 11.10 6.75
N GLN A 121 -20.08 10.84 7.95
CA GLN A 121 -18.66 10.57 8.12
C GLN A 121 -18.32 9.22 7.49
N TRP A 122 -17.11 9.06 6.94
CA TRP A 122 -16.68 7.77 6.40
C TRP A 122 -16.79 6.62 7.42
N SER A 123 -16.59 6.92 8.71
CA SER A 123 -16.68 6.00 9.84
C SER A 123 -18.04 5.96 10.54
N ASP A 124 -19.08 6.58 9.96
CA ASP A 124 -20.41 6.57 10.55
C ASP A 124 -20.91 5.13 10.83
N PRO A 125 -21.54 4.86 12.00
CA PRO A 125 -21.99 3.53 12.37
C PRO A 125 -23.16 2.99 11.53
N ASN A 126 -23.76 3.80 10.64
CA ASN A 126 -24.83 3.39 9.73
C ASN A 126 -24.51 2.09 8.98
N ALA A 127 -25.38 1.08 9.09
CA ALA A 127 -25.13 -0.25 8.52
C ALA A 127 -24.80 -0.27 7.02
N THR A 128 -25.44 0.59 6.21
CA THR A 128 -25.16 0.72 4.78
C THR A 128 -23.77 1.30 4.55
N GLN A 129 -23.43 2.39 5.25
CA GLN A 129 -22.11 3.01 5.20
C GLN A 129 -21.02 2.02 5.61
N ARG A 130 -21.25 1.28 6.71
CA ARG A 130 -20.33 0.25 7.23
C ARG A 130 -20.08 -0.85 6.19
N ALA A 131 -21.12 -1.35 5.52
CA ALA A 131 -21.00 -2.36 4.47
C ALA A 131 -20.23 -1.85 3.24
N VAL A 132 -20.43 -0.58 2.88
CA VAL A 132 -19.72 0.06 1.77
C VAL A 132 -18.23 0.15 2.09
N VAL A 133 -17.85 0.76 3.21
CA VAL A 133 -16.43 1.03 3.52
C VAL A 133 -15.63 -0.23 3.84
N SER A 134 -16.28 -1.31 4.30
CA SER A 134 -15.63 -2.62 4.48
C SER A 134 -15.43 -3.41 3.18
N THR A 135 -15.95 -2.93 2.05
CA THR A 135 -15.83 -3.63 0.76
C THR A 135 -14.39 -3.57 0.25
N ARG A 136 -13.81 -4.74 0.00
CA ARG A 136 -12.48 -4.87 -0.60
C ARG A 136 -12.55 -4.65 -2.11
N ILE A 137 -11.73 -3.74 -2.62
CA ILE A 137 -11.55 -3.51 -4.05
C ILE A 137 -10.25 -4.18 -4.47
N SER A 138 -10.33 -5.22 -5.29
CA SER A 138 -9.18 -6.06 -5.66
C SER A 138 -8.08 -5.28 -6.36
N SER A 139 -8.43 -4.29 -7.19
CA SER A 139 -7.50 -3.42 -7.89
C SER A 139 -6.80 -2.40 -6.98
N TRP A 140 -7.20 -2.28 -5.71
CA TRP A 140 -6.55 -1.40 -4.74
C TRP A 140 -5.61 -2.14 -3.78
N ILE A 141 -5.42 -3.44 -3.98
CA ILE A 141 -4.56 -4.27 -3.13
C ILE A 141 -3.36 -4.75 -3.95
N CYS A 142 -2.17 -4.63 -3.37
CA CYS A 142 -0.95 -5.16 -3.92
C CYS A 142 -0.96 -6.69 -3.77
N PRO A 143 -0.83 -7.48 -4.84
CA PRO A 143 -0.79 -8.94 -4.74
C PRO A 143 0.44 -9.47 -4.00
N SER A 144 1.49 -8.66 -3.83
CA SER A 144 2.66 -9.00 -3.00
C SER A 144 2.48 -8.67 -1.52
N ASN A 145 1.42 -7.96 -1.13
CA ASN A 145 1.08 -7.77 0.28
C ASN A 145 0.69 -9.13 0.89
N PRO A 146 1.37 -9.61 1.95
CA PRO A 146 1.06 -10.88 2.60
C PRO A 146 -0.27 -10.85 3.37
N THR A 147 -0.81 -9.66 3.66
CA THR A 147 -2.01 -9.45 4.46
C THR A 147 -3.08 -8.69 3.68
N GLN A 148 -3.72 -9.38 2.72
CA GLN A 148 -4.63 -8.77 1.74
C GLN A 148 -6.08 -8.59 2.20
N SER A 149 -6.45 -9.13 3.36
CA SER A 149 -7.85 -9.20 3.85
C SER A 149 -8.00 -8.56 5.23
N VAL A 150 -7.22 -7.52 5.52
CA VAL A 150 -7.27 -6.81 6.79
C VAL A 150 -8.21 -5.61 6.67
N LEU A 151 -9.01 -5.38 7.70
CA LEU A 151 -9.79 -4.16 7.85
C LEU A 151 -9.09 -3.25 8.87
N ASP A 152 -8.89 -1.97 8.54
CA ASP A 152 -8.42 -0.93 9.46
C ASP A 152 -9.59 -0.39 10.31
N GLY A 153 -9.31 0.25 11.45
CA GLY A 153 -10.30 0.81 12.36
C GLY A 153 -10.42 2.34 12.32
N ASP A 154 -11.42 2.88 13.01
CA ASP A 154 -11.54 4.31 13.29
C ASP A 154 -10.92 4.64 14.66
N PRO A 155 -9.83 5.42 14.71
CA PRO A 155 -9.23 5.89 15.97
C PRO A 155 -9.86 7.19 16.48
N ASP A 156 -10.84 7.77 15.78
CA ASP A 156 -11.50 9.01 16.22
C ASP A 156 -12.40 8.70 17.42
N THR A 157 -11.88 9.03 18.60
CA THR A 157 -12.55 8.82 19.89
C THR A 157 -13.77 9.71 20.06
N ALA A 158 -13.90 10.78 19.26
CA ALA A 158 -15.01 11.73 19.35
C ALA A 158 -16.29 11.21 18.68
N THR A 159 -16.18 10.27 17.73
CA THR A 159 -17.31 9.65 17.02
C THR A 159 -17.60 8.21 17.48
N THR A 160 -16.76 7.64 18.34
CA THR A 160 -16.87 6.26 18.83
C THR A 160 -16.96 6.21 20.36
N PRO A 161 -18.10 5.89 20.98
CA PRO A 161 -18.25 5.76 22.44
C PRO A 161 -17.49 4.55 23.00
N SER A 162 -16.16 4.62 23.02
CA SER A 162 -15.14 3.68 23.56
C SER A 162 -13.74 3.92 22.97
N GLY A 163 -13.61 4.88 22.05
CA GLY A 163 -12.32 5.44 21.64
C GLY A 163 -11.66 4.80 20.42
N TYR A 164 -12.15 3.65 19.96
CA TYR A 164 -11.68 2.95 18.77
C TYR A 164 -12.73 1.97 18.26
N ALA A 165 -13.02 1.98 16.96
CA ALA A 165 -13.85 0.96 16.33
C ALA A 165 -12.99 0.13 15.37
N ALA A 166 -12.73 -1.12 15.76
CA ALA A 166 -11.89 -2.05 15.02
C ALA A 166 -12.57 -2.58 13.73
N ASN A 167 -11.76 -3.07 12.80
CA ASN A 167 -12.23 -3.82 11.62
C ASN A 167 -13.30 -3.10 10.80
N MET A 168 -13.07 -1.82 10.53
CA MET A 168 -14.06 -0.94 9.97
C MET A 168 -14.03 -0.80 8.46
N VAL A 169 -12.84 -0.59 7.90
CA VAL A 169 -12.66 -0.14 6.52
C VAL A 169 -11.66 -1.03 5.81
N ALA A 170 -11.91 -1.39 4.56
CA ALA A 170 -10.97 -2.16 3.78
C ALA A 170 -9.78 -1.28 3.36
N ASN A 171 -8.60 -1.89 3.27
CA ASN A 171 -7.39 -1.15 2.96
C ASN A 171 -7.21 -0.88 1.47
N THR A 172 -6.34 0.07 1.18
CA THR A 172 -5.65 0.29 -0.08
C THR A 172 -4.15 0.14 0.15
N ASP A 173 -3.46 -0.46 -0.81
CA ASP A 173 -2.01 -0.51 -0.90
C ASP A 173 -1.47 0.59 -1.84
N TYR A 174 -2.33 1.50 -2.29
CA TYR A 174 -1.97 2.66 -3.12
C TYR A 174 -2.45 3.95 -2.48
N SER A 175 -1.52 4.87 -2.23
CA SER A 175 -1.78 6.11 -1.50
C SER A 175 -1.70 7.33 -2.40
N PRO A 176 -2.65 8.27 -2.26
CA PRO A 176 -2.48 9.63 -2.77
C PRO A 176 -1.21 10.28 -2.21
N ASN A 177 -0.47 11.00 -3.07
CA ASN A 177 0.65 11.82 -2.65
C ASN A 177 0.17 13.22 -2.21
N LYS A 178 0.11 13.44 -0.89
CA LYS A 178 -0.21 14.74 -0.30
C LYS A 178 0.97 15.71 -0.37
N GLY A 179 2.21 15.21 -0.32
CA GLY A 179 3.42 16.02 -0.38
C GLY A 179 4.53 15.54 0.55
N VAL A 180 5.40 16.46 0.96
CA VAL A 180 6.59 16.20 1.77
C VAL A 180 6.57 17.04 3.05
N ASN A 181 6.80 16.40 4.21
CA ASN A 181 6.76 17.06 5.51
C ASN A 181 7.86 18.13 5.61
N ALA A 182 7.54 19.30 6.19
CA ALA A 182 8.50 20.40 6.36
C ALA A 182 9.80 19.98 7.06
N ALA A 183 9.74 18.97 7.93
CA ALA A 183 10.86 18.41 8.69
C ALA A 183 12.04 17.96 7.83
N VAL A 184 11.85 17.67 6.54
CA VAL A 184 12.97 17.28 5.67
C VAL A 184 14.01 18.40 5.50
N GLN A 185 13.62 19.67 5.70
CA GLN A 185 14.58 20.81 5.68
C GLN A 185 15.51 20.84 6.90
N LEU A 186 15.21 20.09 7.96
CA LEU A 186 16.08 19.99 9.14
C LEU A 186 17.22 18.97 8.95
N LEU A 187 17.20 18.22 7.85
CA LEU A 187 18.30 17.35 7.49
C LEU A 187 19.59 18.17 7.22
N PRO A 188 20.77 17.54 7.32
CA PRO A 188 22.02 18.23 7.02
C PRO A 188 21.96 18.94 5.66
N THR A 189 22.56 20.13 5.55
CA THR A 189 22.54 20.92 4.31
C THR A 189 23.18 20.22 3.11
N ALA A 190 24.10 19.28 3.38
CA ALA A 190 24.63 18.36 2.38
C ALA A 190 23.55 17.50 1.72
N VAL A 191 22.43 17.25 2.42
CA VAL A 191 21.23 16.58 1.90
C VAL A 191 20.24 17.62 1.33
N PHE A 192 19.85 18.66 2.06
CA PHE A 192 18.98 19.72 1.50
C PHE A 192 19.62 21.10 1.62
N PRO A 193 20.12 21.70 0.53
CA PRO A 193 20.62 23.07 0.60
C PRO A 193 19.47 24.03 0.91
N ALA A 194 19.79 25.14 1.56
CA ALA A 194 18.80 26.17 1.90
C ALA A 194 18.08 26.65 0.63
N GLY A 195 16.74 26.69 0.67
CA GLY A 195 15.92 27.10 -0.48
C GLY A 195 15.69 26.00 -1.52
N TYR A 196 16.14 24.76 -1.29
CA TYR A 196 15.87 23.64 -2.20
C TYR A 196 14.38 23.33 -2.31
N LEU A 197 13.65 23.36 -1.18
CA LEU A 197 12.19 23.26 -1.20
C LEU A 197 11.57 24.61 -0.88
N THR A 198 10.52 24.98 -1.59
CA THR A 198 9.81 26.25 -1.38
C THR A 198 8.29 26.06 -1.50
N GLY A 199 7.51 27.09 -1.17
CA GLY A 199 6.04 27.01 -1.25
C GLY A 199 5.42 26.17 -0.13
N LEU A 200 5.88 26.38 1.11
CA LEU A 200 5.36 25.70 2.29
C LEU A 200 3.85 25.92 2.45
N TYR A 201 3.12 24.82 2.64
CA TYR A 201 1.68 24.79 2.82
C TYR A 201 1.33 24.41 4.26
N THR A 202 0.45 25.19 4.87
CA THR A 202 -0.07 24.92 6.22
C THR A 202 -1.25 23.97 6.14
N ASP A 203 -1.19 22.83 6.82
CA ASP A 203 -2.31 21.89 6.88
C ASP A 203 -3.52 22.55 7.57
N PRO A 204 -4.64 22.73 6.85
CA PRO A 204 -5.82 23.37 7.42
C PRO A 204 -6.44 22.54 8.54
N THR A 205 -6.11 21.25 8.70
CA THR A 205 -6.53 20.44 9.86
C THR A 205 -5.95 20.91 11.19
N THR A 206 -4.92 21.74 11.16
CA THR A 206 -4.21 22.27 12.33
C THR A 206 -4.27 23.79 12.47
N ALA A 207 -5.05 24.47 11.62
CA ALA A 207 -5.23 25.91 11.68
C ALA A 207 -5.78 26.33 13.06
N GLY A 208 -4.98 27.04 13.85
CA GLY A 208 -5.34 27.53 15.20
C GLY A 208 -4.83 26.71 16.38
N THR A 209 -4.10 25.61 16.15
CA THR A 209 -3.38 24.83 17.18
C THR A 209 -1.89 25.16 17.19
N ALA A 210 -1.23 25.08 18.37
CA ALA A 210 0.22 25.29 18.53
C ALA A 210 1.11 24.30 17.75
N ASN A 211 0.53 23.24 17.17
CA ASN A 211 1.21 22.25 16.32
C ASN A 211 0.68 22.34 14.89
N VAL A 212 1.14 23.33 14.13
CA VAL A 212 0.85 23.47 12.71
C VAL A 212 1.61 22.40 11.92
N HIS A 213 0.90 21.49 11.24
CA HIS A 213 1.57 20.56 10.30
C HIS A 213 1.83 21.30 8.98
N GLU A 214 3.10 21.66 8.74
CA GLU A 214 3.53 22.29 7.50
C GLU A 214 4.14 21.27 6.55
N TYR A 215 3.91 21.44 5.25
CA TYR A 215 4.42 20.54 4.23
C TYR A 215 4.61 21.23 2.88
N TYR A 216 5.50 20.68 2.06
CA TYR A 216 5.64 21.03 0.65
C TYR A 216 4.59 20.27 -0.15
N PRO A 217 3.73 20.96 -0.92
CA PRO A 217 2.55 20.36 -1.52
C PRO A 217 2.90 19.35 -2.61
N GLY A 218 2.32 18.16 -2.52
CA GLY A 218 2.30 17.18 -3.61
C GLY A 218 1.10 17.38 -4.52
N LEU A 219 0.98 16.52 -5.53
CA LEU A 219 -0.05 16.69 -6.56
C LEU A 219 -1.49 16.51 -6.03
N LEU A 220 -1.68 15.72 -4.97
CA LEU A 220 -2.97 15.49 -4.30
C LEU A 220 -3.00 16.12 -2.91
N THR A 221 -2.64 17.40 -2.84
CA THR A 221 -2.71 18.22 -1.62
C THR A 221 -4.12 18.18 -1.01
N GLN A 222 -4.21 17.83 0.28
CA GLN A 222 -5.50 17.69 0.97
C GLN A 222 -6.20 19.03 1.18
N ASN A 223 -7.53 19.01 1.27
CA ASN A 223 -8.37 20.19 1.54
C ASN A 223 -8.20 21.32 0.52
N SER A 224 -7.80 20.97 -0.69
CA SER A 224 -7.66 21.86 -1.82
C SER A 224 -8.23 21.17 -3.05
N ASP A 225 -8.51 21.93 -4.10
CA ASP A 225 -8.91 21.40 -5.41
C ASP A 225 -7.72 21.55 -6.39
N PRO A 226 -6.67 20.71 -6.27
CA PRO A 226 -5.46 20.87 -7.06
C PRO A 226 -5.73 20.58 -8.53
N LYS A 227 -5.12 21.35 -9.42
CA LYS A 227 -5.26 21.19 -10.87
C LYS A 227 -4.00 20.57 -11.45
N LEU A 228 -4.12 19.92 -12.61
CA LEU A 228 -2.94 19.47 -13.37
C LEU A 228 -1.99 20.65 -13.69
N ALA A 229 -2.54 21.84 -13.91
CA ALA A 229 -1.78 23.06 -14.16
C ALA A 229 -1.01 23.59 -12.94
N ASP A 230 -1.37 23.16 -11.71
CA ASP A 230 -0.61 23.52 -10.50
C ASP A 230 0.74 22.77 -10.44
N CYS A 231 0.94 21.79 -11.33
CA CYS A 231 2.15 20.99 -11.41
C CYS A 231 3.22 21.66 -12.29
N THR A 232 3.95 22.64 -11.74
CA THR A 232 4.93 23.43 -12.53
C THR A 232 6.18 22.63 -12.89
N ASP A 233 6.51 21.59 -12.13
CA ASP A 233 7.75 20.81 -12.30
C ASP A 233 7.59 19.65 -13.32
N GLY A 234 6.43 19.61 -13.96
CA GLY A 234 6.09 18.66 -15.02
C GLY A 234 5.35 17.44 -14.49
N LEU A 235 4.19 17.15 -15.08
CA LEU A 235 3.35 16.00 -14.73
C LEU A 235 4.07 14.65 -14.88
N SER A 236 5.03 14.56 -15.79
CA SER A 236 5.85 13.35 -16.00
C SER A 236 6.95 13.16 -14.95
N ASN A 237 7.14 14.13 -14.05
CA ASN A 237 8.16 14.12 -13.01
C ASN A 237 7.57 14.12 -11.60
N THR A 238 6.33 14.58 -11.43
CA THR A 238 5.64 14.60 -10.15
C THR A 238 4.81 13.34 -9.93
N VAL A 239 5.00 12.70 -8.78
CA VAL A 239 4.22 11.54 -8.33
C VAL A 239 2.82 11.96 -7.90
N MET A 240 1.80 11.28 -8.43
CA MET A 240 0.40 11.41 -8.03
C MET A 240 0.00 10.37 -6.97
N TYR A 241 0.33 9.09 -7.19
CA TYR A 241 0.07 8.01 -6.25
C TYR A 241 1.32 7.14 -6.07
N CYS A 242 1.46 6.55 -4.89
CA CYS A 242 2.56 5.66 -4.57
C CYS A 242 2.05 4.32 -4.04
N GLU A 243 2.80 3.25 -4.32
CA GLU A 243 2.61 1.98 -3.63
C GLU A 243 2.99 2.14 -2.15
N SER A 244 2.07 1.78 -1.27
CA SER A 244 2.20 1.88 0.18
C SER A 244 1.41 0.77 0.85
N ALA A 245 1.95 -0.43 0.72
CA ALA A 245 1.31 -1.67 1.11
C ALA A 245 1.46 -2.02 2.60
N GLY A 246 0.71 -3.02 3.03
CA GLY A 246 0.87 -3.68 4.33
C GLY A 246 0.16 -2.98 5.49
N ARG A 247 -0.43 -1.80 5.27
CA ARG A 247 -1.24 -1.11 6.28
C ARG A 247 -2.54 -1.89 6.57
N PRO A 248 -3.09 -1.79 7.81
CA PRO A 248 -2.61 -1.01 8.94
C PRO A 248 -1.52 -1.71 9.74
N ALA A 249 -0.93 -2.83 9.29
CA ALA A 249 0.23 -3.39 9.99
C ALA A 249 1.48 -2.54 9.70
N VAL A 250 2.43 -2.56 10.64
CA VAL A 250 3.72 -1.86 10.48
C VAL A 250 4.81 -2.86 10.11
N TYR A 251 5.53 -2.54 9.04
CA TYR A 251 6.68 -3.28 8.55
C TYR A 251 7.92 -2.39 8.60
N ARG A 252 9.06 -2.97 8.98
CA ARG A 252 10.35 -2.27 9.06
C ARG A 252 11.42 -3.13 8.39
N ARG A 253 11.96 -2.68 7.26
CA ARG A 253 12.89 -3.41 6.40
C ARG A 253 12.40 -4.81 5.95
N GLY A 254 11.10 -4.99 5.81
CA GLY A 254 10.50 -6.26 5.37
C GLY A 254 9.74 -7.04 6.46
N PRO A 255 10.31 -7.34 7.64
CA PRO A 255 9.55 -8.01 8.70
C PRO A 255 8.48 -7.11 9.28
N LYS A 256 7.37 -7.75 9.69
CA LYS A 256 6.27 -7.11 10.42
C LYS A 256 6.74 -6.81 11.84
N VAL A 257 6.74 -5.54 12.22
CA VAL A 257 7.07 -5.09 13.58
C VAL A 257 5.82 -5.07 14.46
N GLN A 258 4.69 -4.67 13.89
CA GLN A 258 3.42 -4.62 14.61
C GLN A 258 2.32 -5.33 13.83
N GLY A 259 1.70 -6.30 14.50
CA GLY A 259 0.58 -7.10 14.00
C GLY A 259 -0.78 -6.43 14.22
N SER A 260 -1.82 -7.26 14.40
CA SER A 260 -3.22 -6.86 14.60
C SER A 260 -3.37 -5.58 15.42
N LEU A 261 -4.25 -4.69 14.96
CA LEU A 261 -4.57 -3.39 15.55
C LEU A 261 -4.69 -3.50 17.08
N PRO A 262 -3.67 -3.11 17.86
CA PRO A 262 -3.78 -3.07 19.30
C PRO A 262 -4.67 -1.90 19.70
N THR A 263 -5.15 -1.90 20.94
CA THR A 263 -5.74 -0.72 21.59
C THR A 263 -4.81 0.50 21.55
N ALA A 264 -3.51 0.27 21.34
CA ALA A 264 -2.51 1.28 21.03
C ALA A 264 -2.40 1.50 19.51
N ARG A 265 -2.83 2.68 19.09
CA ARG A 265 -3.17 3.11 17.72
C ARG A 265 -2.10 2.74 16.68
N VAL A 266 -2.43 1.77 15.80
CA VAL A 266 -1.91 1.75 14.44
C VAL A 266 -3.01 2.26 13.53
N ASN A 267 -2.68 3.26 12.73
CA ASN A 267 -3.65 3.97 11.92
C ASN A 267 -3.51 3.58 10.45
N GLY A 268 -4.47 3.95 9.62
CA GLY A 268 -4.28 4.27 8.20
C GLY A 268 -4.23 3.06 7.27
N GLY A 269 -4.46 3.34 5.99
CA GLY A 269 -4.57 2.32 4.94
C GLY A 269 -6.01 2.13 4.46
N GLY A 270 -7.03 2.48 5.24
CA GLY A 270 -8.43 2.42 4.78
C GLY A 270 -8.66 3.26 3.52
N TRP A 271 -9.21 2.69 2.45
CA TRP A 271 -9.34 3.39 1.16
C TRP A 271 -10.24 4.62 1.23
N CYS A 272 -11.29 4.59 2.06
CA CYS A 272 -12.25 5.70 2.18
C CYS A 272 -11.79 6.80 3.14
N ARG A 273 -10.62 6.62 3.78
CA ARG A 273 -10.14 7.46 4.87
C ARG A 273 -9.06 8.43 4.35
N PRO A 274 -9.26 9.75 4.43
CA PRO A 274 -8.23 10.74 4.03
C PRO A 274 -6.88 10.59 4.73
N ALA A 275 -6.86 10.03 5.93
CA ALA A 275 -5.61 9.76 6.66
C ALA A 275 -4.70 8.72 5.97
N SER A 276 -5.17 8.05 4.93
CA SER A 276 -4.42 7.08 4.13
C SER A 276 -3.52 7.73 3.07
N ASP A 277 -3.63 9.05 2.85
CA ASP A 277 -2.74 9.80 1.98
C ASP A 277 -1.33 9.84 2.58
N ILE A 278 -0.32 9.71 1.73
CA ILE A 278 1.08 9.80 2.14
C ILE A 278 1.51 11.25 2.13
N LEU A 279 2.09 11.66 3.26
CA LEU A 279 2.94 12.84 3.35
C LEU A 279 4.31 12.32 3.81
N THR A 280 5.26 12.37 2.87
CA THR A 280 6.55 11.71 3.02
C THR A 280 7.39 12.46 4.03
N THR A 281 8.06 11.71 4.90
CA THR A 281 9.05 12.23 5.83
C THR A 281 10.35 11.47 5.67
N ALA A 282 11.43 12.04 6.19
CA ALA A 282 12.72 11.38 6.23
C ALA A 282 12.70 10.26 7.28
N GLN A 283 13.21 9.08 6.92
CA GLN A 283 13.37 7.94 7.84
C GLN A 283 14.81 7.46 7.80
N GLN A 284 15.28 6.92 8.91
CA GLN A 284 16.58 6.27 8.97
C GLN A 284 16.54 4.93 8.21
N ALA A 285 17.71 4.43 7.81
CA ALA A 285 17.83 3.16 7.10
C ALA A 285 17.32 1.95 7.88
N ASP A 286 17.26 2.03 9.21
CA ASP A 286 16.65 1.02 10.08
C ASP A 286 15.12 1.17 10.18
N GLY A 287 14.51 2.19 9.56
CA GLY A 287 13.09 2.52 9.64
C GLY A 287 12.67 3.13 10.97
N ALA A 288 13.61 3.62 11.77
CA ALA A 288 13.32 4.55 12.86
C ALA A 288 12.98 5.93 12.28
N ALA A 289 12.01 6.59 12.92
CA ALA A 289 11.74 7.99 12.64
C ALA A 289 13.00 8.79 12.92
N ILE A 290 13.33 9.66 11.98
CA ILE A 290 14.29 10.71 12.24
C ILE A 290 13.66 11.66 13.26
N ALA A 291 14.33 11.90 14.39
CA ALA A 291 13.83 12.75 15.46
C ALA A 291 13.64 14.19 14.94
N SER A 292 12.44 14.50 14.45
CA SER A 292 12.07 15.81 13.95
C SER A 292 10.96 16.39 14.82
N SER A 293 11.31 16.92 15.98
CA SER A 293 10.42 17.84 16.68
C SER A 293 10.58 19.23 16.05
N ILE A 294 9.95 19.46 14.89
CA ILE A 294 9.53 20.84 14.60
C ILE A 294 8.37 21.09 15.55
N THR A 295 8.65 21.76 16.67
CA THR A 295 7.61 22.48 17.39
C THR A 295 7.36 23.75 16.58
N PRO A 296 6.19 23.93 15.94
CA PRO A 296 5.91 25.09 15.12
C PRO A 296 5.62 26.27 16.04
N THR A 297 6.66 26.89 16.60
CA THR A 297 6.51 28.20 17.24
C THR A 297 7.02 29.26 16.29
N THR A 298 6.12 30.16 15.94
CA THR A 298 6.42 31.50 15.43
C THR A 298 7.54 32.13 16.26
N GLY A 299 8.77 32.03 15.78
CA GLY A 299 9.96 32.46 16.53
C GLY A 299 10.88 31.28 16.84
N THR A 300 11.95 31.19 16.06
CA THR A 300 13.24 30.53 16.34
C THR A 300 13.33 29.73 17.65
N ALA A 301 13.19 28.40 17.58
CA ALA A 301 13.67 27.52 18.66
C ALA A 301 14.08 26.12 18.16
N ALA A 302 15.31 25.74 18.54
CA ALA A 302 15.89 24.40 18.64
C ALA A 302 15.68 23.42 17.47
N VAL A 303 16.35 23.70 16.34
CA VAL A 303 16.72 22.66 15.38
C VAL A 303 17.68 21.71 16.08
N THR A 304 17.21 20.54 16.53
CA THR A 304 18.12 19.43 16.80
C THR A 304 18.54 18.92 15.43
N THR A 305 19.79 19.18 15.03
CA THR A 305 20.33 18.64 13.78
C THR A 305 20.05 17.14 13.73
N ILE A 306 19.31 16.74 12.70
CA ILE A 306 19.06 15.32 12.45
C ILE A 306 20.38 14.65 12.09
N THR A 307 20.70 13.54 12.78
CA THR A 307 21.83 12.68 12.46
C THR A 307 21.36 11.45 11.67
N GLY A 308 22.13 11.05 10.65
CA GLY A 308 21.88 9.86 9.84
C GLY A 308 21.63 10.15 8.36
N ASN A 309 21.84 9.13 7.52
CA ASN A 309 21.53 9.20 6.09
C ASN A 309 20.08 8.76 5.88
N PRO A 310 19.19 9.64 5.39
CA PRO A 310 17.81 9.28 5.13
C PRO A 310 17.74 8.32 3.94
N VAL A 311 16.75 7.42 3.97
CA VAL A 311 16.42 6.56 2.83
C VAL A 311 15.13 7.03 2.16
N PRO A 312 14.97 6.87 0.83
CA PRO A 312 13.83 7.43 0.10
C PRO A 312 12.51 6.76 0.50
N PHE A 313 12.45 5.43 0.48
CA PHE A 313 11.25 4.66 0.83
C PHE A 313 11.62 3.22 1.20
N ASN A 314 10.62 2.35 1.44
CA ASN A 314 10.77 0.93 1.79
C ASN A 314 11.46 0.62 3.15
N ALA A 315 11.89 1.62 3.93
CA ALA A 315 12.40 1.35 5.28
C ALA A 315 11.27 1.05 6.26
N THR A 316 10.18 1.82 6.22
CA THR A 316 8.99 1.59 7.07
C THR A 316 7.73 2.18 6.45
N ASN A 317 6.59 1.52 6.65
CA ASN A 317 5.27 2.03 6.26
C ASN A 317 4.50 2.71 7.42
N GLY A 318 5.18 2.94 8.56
CA GLY A 318 4.65 3.59 9.74
C GLY A 318 5.74 4.36 10.51
N ALA A 319 5.40 5.51 11.09
CA ALA A 319 6.31 6.24 11.99
C ALA A 319 6.02 5.88 13.46
N GLN A 320 7.08 5.84 14.26
CA GLN A 320 6.99 5.57 15.71
C GLN A 320 6.43 6.81 16.43
N ALA A 321 5.43 6.63 17.30
CA ALA A 321 4.74 7.76 17.95
C ALA A 321 5.36 8.16 19.32
N SER A 322 6.14 7.27 19.94
CA SER A 322 6.87 7.46 21.20
C SER A 322 8.36 7.12 21.04
N THR A 323 9.18 7.59 21.96
CA THR A 323 10.64 7.72 21.80
C THR A 323 11.44 6.44 22.06
N THR A 324 10.82 5.35 22.55
CA THR A 324 11.55 4.11 22.91
C THR A 324 10.94 2.89 22.25
N TYR A 325 11.76 2.14 21.49
CA TYR A 325 11.40 0.84 20.93
C TYR A 325 11.51 -0.28 21.99
N PRO A 326 10.62 -1.29 22.00
CA PRO A 326 9.44 -1.50 21.15
C PRO A 326 8.23 -0.71 21.66
N ASP A 327 7.78 0.25 20.86
CA ASP A 327 6.65 1.13 21.18
C ASP A 327 5.33 0.46 20.79
N PRO A 328 4.28 0.52 21.63
CA PRO A 328 2.95 0.05 21.26
C PRO A 328 2.21 0.95 20.23
N THR A 329 2.71 2.14 19.90
CA THR A 329 2.01 3.13 19.05
C THR A 329 2.77 3.53 17.78
N PHE A 330 2.12 3.41 16.62
CA PHE A 330 2.66 3.85 15.33
C PHE A 330 1.64 4.68 14.56
N LEU A 331 2.07 5.88 14.14
CA LEU A 331 1.27 6.76 13.30
C LEU A 331 1.61 6.50 11.84
N THR A 332 0.59 6.19 11.06
CA THR A 332 0.66 6.16 9.59
C THR A 332 0.00 7.37 8.94
N HIS A 333 -0.52 8.28 9.78
CA HIS A 333 -1.33 9.41 9.38
C HIS A 333 -0.45 10.41 8.65
N SER A 334 -0.30 10.25 7.33
CA SER A 334 0.40 11.24 6.52
C SER A 334 1.85 11.49 7.02
N THR A 335 2.49 10.50 7.63
CA THR A 335 3.86 10.63 8.20
C THR A 335 4.70 9.38 7.97
N SER A 336 4.46 8.67 6.87
CA SER A 336 5.13 7.41 6.55
C SER A 336 5.73 7.45 5.16
N GLN A 337 6.66 6.54 4.88
CA GLN A 337 7.17 6.38 3.53
C GLN A 337 6.25 5.50 2.70
N SER A 338 6.38 5.62 1.38
CA SER A 338 5.94 4.58 0.47
C SER A 338 6.59 3.24 0.84
N PHE A 339 5.88 2.15 0.62
CA PHE A 339 6.34 0.82 1.01
C PHE A 339 5.78 -0.24 0.07
N SER A 340 6.65 -1.14 -0.37
CA SER A 340 6.33 -2.24 -1.25
C SER A 340 6.95 -3.53 -0.74
N PHE A 341 6.30 -4.64 -1.05
CA PHE A 341 6.84 -5.98 -0.85
C PHE A 341 7.63 -6.49 -2.08
N HIS A 342 7.75 -5.66 -3.12
CA HIS A 342 8.58 -5.97 -4.28
C HIS A 342 10.05 -5.77 -3.95
N THR A 343 10.88 -6.74 -4.36
CA THR A 343 12.33 -6.65 -4.16
C THR A 343 12.95 -5.46 -4.91
N GLY A 344 13.70 -4.61 -4.20
CA GLY A 344 14.55 -3.57 -4.79
C GLY A 344 13.83 -2.27 -5.15
N GLY A 345 12.55 -2.11 -4.86
CA GLY A 345 11.83 -0.88 -5.21
C GLY A 345 10.31 -0.96 -5.08
N ALA A 346 9.64 0.06 -5.61
CA ALA A 346 8.19 0.20 -5.57
C ALA A 346 7.66 0.90 -6.83
N HIS A 347 6.38 0.72 -7.13
CA HIS A 347 5.75 1.44 -8.24
C HIS A 347 5.19 2.79 -7.81
N PHE A 348 5.35 3.78 -8.69
CA PHE A 348 4.85 5.14 -8.52
C PHE A 348 4.12 5.56 -9.79
N LEU A 349 2.93 6.14 -9.61
CA LEU A 349 2.13 6.76 -10.65
C LEU A 349 2.44 8.25 -10.69
N PHE A 350 2.76 8.76 -11.88
CA PHE A 350 3.08 10.14 -12.14
C PHE A 350 1.84 10.92 -12.61
N GLY A 351 1.92 12.25 -12.54
CA GLY A 351 0.88 13.20 -12.92
C GLY A 351 0.39 13.06 -14.37
N ASP A 352 1.22 12.52 -15.26
CA ASP A 352 0.92 12.25 -16.67
C ASP A 352 0.25 10.88 -16.91
N GLY A 353 -0.02 10.14 -15.83
CA GLY A 353 -0.59 8.80 -15.89
C GLY A 353 0.46 7.70 -16.13
N SER A 354 1.75 8.02 -16.29
CA SER A 354 2.83 7.03 -16.42
C SER A 354 3.08 6.33 -15.08
N VAL A 355 3.41 5.03 -15.12
CA VAL A 355 3.75 4.26 -13.91
C VAL A 355 5.15 3.69 -14.07
N ARG A 356 6.02 3.99 -13.11
CA ARG A 356 7.43 3.60 -13.11
C ARG A 356 7.76 2.82 -11.85
N PHE A 357 8.69 1.88 -11.99
CA PHE A 357 9.29 1.21 -10.85
C PHE A 357 10.52 2.01 -10.45
N LEU A 358 10.50 2.60 -9.25
CA LEU A 358 11.65 3.32 -8.71
C LEU A 358 12.45 2.36 -7.84
N ALA A 359 13.78 2.42 -7.95
CA ALA A 359 14.67 1.63 -7.13
C ALA A 359 14.76 2.22 -5.71
N GLU A 360 14.83 1.38 -4.68
CA GLU A 360 14.87 1.82 -3.28
C GLU A 360 16.19 2.51 -2.89
N ASN A 361 17.19 2.46 -3.76
CA ASN A 361 18.47 3.15 -3.64
C ASN A 361 18.55 4.47 -4.43
N VAL A 362 17.42 4.97 -4.96
CA VAL A 362 17.35 6.31 -5.57
C VAL A 362 17.83 7.37 -4.58
N ASP A 363 18.49 8.41 -5.08
CA ASP A 363 18.90 9.53 -4.23
C ASP A 363 17.70 10.15 -3.49
N PHE A 364 17.89 10.42 -2.19
CA PHE A 364 16.80 10.91 -1.33
C PHE A 364 16.27 12.27 -1.80
N LYS A 365 17.15 13.18 -2.24
CA LYS A 365 16.73 14.53 -2.68
C LYS A 365 15.89 14.45 -3.94
N THR A 366 16.35 13.61 -4.86
CA THR A 366 15.68 13.33 -6.13
C THR A 366 14.29 12.75 -5.89
N PHE A 367 14.17 11.79 -4.97
CA PHE A 367 12.87 11.24 -4.58
C PHE A 367 11.94 12.29 -3.97
N ILE A 368 12.45 13.11 -3.05
CA ILE A 368 11.67 14.17 -2.40
C ILE A 368 11.17 15.22 -3.41
N ALA A 369 12.02 15.66 -4.34
CA ALA A 369 11.61 16.61 -5.37
C ALA A 369 10.51 16.03 -6.27
N GLY A 370 10.58 14.75 -6.62
CA GLY A 370 9.50 14.08 -7.38
C GLY A 370 8.17 13.97 -6.64
N LEU A 371 8.13 14.19 -5.33
CA LEU A 371 6.90 14.17 -4.54
C LEU A 371 6.26 15.54 -4.39
N THR A 372 6.96 16.63 -4.74
CA THR A 372 6.39 17.98 -4.73
C THR A 372 5.86 18.32 -6.12
N ARG A 373 4.85 19.20 -6.18
CA ARG A 373 4.20 19.58 -7.43
C ARG A 373 4.83 20.79 -8.11
N GLY A 374 5.77 21.49 -7.48
CA GLY A 374 6.25 22.73 -8.07
C GLY A 374 7.45 23.38 -7.38
N ASN A 375 7.80 24.54 -7.94
CA ASN A 375 8.89 25.45 -7.55
C ASN A 375 10.30 25.12 -8.06
N GLY A 376 10.42 24.29 -9.10
CA GLY A 376 11.69 24.04 -9.80
C GLY A 376 12.65 23.16 -9.01
N GLU A 377 12.13 22.34 -8.10
CA GLU A 377 12.91 21.49 -7.20
C GLU A 377 13.39 20.23 -7.95
N ILE A 378 12.70 19.90 -9.05
CA ILE A 378 13.06 18.80 -9.94
C ILE A 378 13.96 19.29 -11.09
N GLU A 379 15.18 18.76 -11.18
CA GLU A 379 15.92 18.80 -12.44
C GLU A 379 15.28 17.83 -13.45
N ALA A 380 15.13 18.25 -14.70
CA ALA A 380 14.42 17.47 -15.72
C ALA A 380 14.96 16.03 -15.85
N ASN A 381 14.08 15.03 -15.94
CA ASN A 381 14.38 13.59 -16.09
C ASN A 381 15.12 12.91 -14.91
N THR A 382 15.12 13.48 -13.72
CA THR A 382 15.82 12.90 -12.55
C THR A 382 15.25 11.57 -12.03
N LEU A 383 13.94 11.32 -12.18
CA LEU A 383 13.32 10.01 -11.88
C LEU A 383 13.19 9.10 -13.11
N ALA A 384 13.93 9.37 -14.19
CA ALA A 384 13.78 8.70 -15.48
C ALA A 384 14.79 7.58 -15.78
N ASN A 385 15.71 7.24 -14.86
CA ASN A 385 16.73 6.21 -15.10
C ASN A 385 16.68 5.07 -14.09
#